data_AF-A0A3R6A172-F1
#
_entry.id   AF-A0A3R6A172-F1
#
_cell.length_a   1.000
_cell.length_b   1.000
_cell.length_c   1.000
_cell.angle_alpha   90.00
_cell.angle_beta   90.00
_cell.angle_gamma   90.00
#
_symmetry.space_group_name_H-M   'P 1'
#
loop_
_entity.id
_entity.type
_entity.pdbx_description
1 polymer ?
#
loop_
_entity_poly.entity_id
_entity_poly.type
_entity_poly.pdbx_seq_one_letter_code
_entity_poly.pdbx_strand_id
1 'polypeptide(L)'
;MAKIEVAYSLEIEEYVGAIEANELWIDGKLKDKKAFICAGKDCYAGITCKNMDTYASDRKMIPHFIMSQQDNMHSDSCEIYRDFLEKDVNRNNTKKHECKGKTGKGICFHMTRPERHRIIEHTLPTEQEINLKEREKQI
;
A
#
# COMPACT_ATOMS: atom_id res chain seq x y z
N MET A 1 -1.39 10.58 -0.77
CA MET A 1 0.07 10.59 -0.60
C MET A 1 0.73 10.72 -1.96
N ALA A 2 1.75 11.56 -2.05
CA ALA A 2 2.65 11.62 -3.20
C ALA A 2 3.24 10.23 -3.45
N LYS A 3 3.21 9.76 -4.69
CA LYS A 3 3.99 8.59 -5.08
C LYS A 3 5.37 9.11 -5.46
N ILE A 4 6.33 8.91 -4.58
CA ILE A 4 7.74 9.17 -4.87
C ILE A 4 8.31 7.87 -5.42
N GLU A 5 8.82 7.90 -6.65
CA GLU A 5 9.32 6.70 -7.32
C GLU A 5 10.79 6.44 -6.98
N VAL A 6 11.57 7.51 -6.84
CA VAL A 6 13.02 7.48 -6.61
C VAL A 6 13.38 8.41 -5.46
N ALA A 7 14.33 8.01 -4.62
CA ALA A 7 14.92 8.82 -3.57
C ALA A 7 16.44 8.62 -3.53
N TYR A 8 17.17 9.61 -3.06
CA TYR A 8 18.62 9.48 -2.89
C TYR A 8 18.92 8.88 -1.52
N SER A 9 19.70 7.80 -1.47
CA SER A 9 20.11 7.18 -0.22
C SER A 9 21.41 7.80 0.30
N LEU A 10 21.42 8.14 1.58
CA LEU A 10 22.61 8.68 2.25
C LEU A 10 23.64 7.61 2.60
N GLU A 11 23.23 6.34 2.67
CA GLU A 11 24.13 5.23 3.04
C GLU A 11 24.97 4.73 1.86
N ILE A 12 24.39 4.70 0.67
CA ILE A 12 25.05 4.19 -0.56
C ILE A 12 25.34 5.31 -1.57
N GLU A 13 24.95 6.55 -1.26
CA GLU A 13 25.20 7.74 -2.07
C GLU A 13 24.67 7.64 -3.52
N GLU A 14 23.55 6.94 -3.69
CA GLU A 14 22.94 6.69 -5.00
C GLU A 14 21.41 6.90 -4.97
N TYR A 15 20.85 7.19 -6.15
CA TYR A 15 19.41 7.25 -6.37
C TYR A 15 18.84 5.86 -6.51
N VAL A 16 17.92 5.49 -5.62
CA VAL A 16 17.32 4.17 -5.61
C VAL A 16 15.81 4.22 -5.61
N GLY A 17 15.22 3.21 -6.24
CA GLY A 17 13.79 2.94 -6.16
C GLY A 17 13.39 2.29 -4.83
N ALA A 18 12.10 2.30 -4.49
CA ALA A 18 11.62 1.69 -3.25
C ALA A 18 11.80 0.15 -3.22
N ILE A 19 11.71 -0.50 -4.39
CA ILE A 19 11.91 -1.94 -4.55
C ILE A 19 13.39 -2.29 -4.38
N GLU A 20 14.25 -1.54 -5.07
CA GLU A 20 15.71 -1.68 -5.00
C GLU A 20 16.22 -1.44 -3.57
N ALA A 21 15.73 -0.40 -2.88
CA ALA A 21 16.04 -0.16 -1.47
C ALA A 21 15.66 -1.35 -0.58
N ASN A 22 14.56 -2.04 -0.87
CA ASN A 22 14.17 -3.25 -0.14
C ASN A 22 15.08 -4.44 -0.46
N GLU A 23 15.55 -4.59 -1.69
CA GLU A 23 16.56 -5.61 -2.04
C GLU A 23 17.87 -5.35 -1.30
N LEU A 24 18.34 -4.11 -1.29
CA LEU A 24 19.55 -3.69 -0.59
C LEU A 24 19.44 -3.85 0.94
N TRP A 25 18.24 -3.70 1.51
CA TRP A 25 17.97 -4.01 2.92
C TRP A 25 18.07 -5.51 3.21
N ILE A 26 17.51 -6.35 2.33
CA ILE A 26 17.60 -7.81 2.44
C ILE A 26 19.06 -8.27 2.34
N ASP A 27 19.84 -7.63 1.45
CA ASP A 27 21.29 -7.84 1.33
C ASP A 27 22.09 -7.32 2.53
N GLY A 28 21.46 -6.58 3.45
CA GLY A 28 22.11 -5.98 4.62
C GLY A 28 23.01 -4.78 4.31
N LYS A 29 22.93 -4.23 3.09
CA LYS A 29 23.67 -3.03 2.67
C LYS A 29 23.05 -1.75 3.24
N LEU A 30 21.73 -1.70 3.31
CA LEU A 30 20.99 -0.61 3.94
C LEU A 30 20.55 -1.01 5.35
N LYS A 31 20.68 -0.09 6.32
CA LYS A 31 20.37 -0.34 7.74
C LYS A 31 19.35 0.63 8.32
N ASP A 32 19.16 1.80 7.73
CA ASP A 32 18.17 2.76 8.16
C ASP A 32 17.13 3.06 7.07
N LYS A 33 15.86 2.78 7.38
CA LYS A 33 14.72 3.07 6.51
C LYS A 33 14.41 4.57 6.34
N LYS A 34 15.02 5.43 7.18
CA LYS A 34 14.89 6.89 7.14
C LYS A 34 16.07 7.60 6.47
N ALA A 35 17.13 6.89 6.07
CA ALA A 35 18.32 7.46 5.46
C ALA A 35 18.15 7.78 3.97
N PHE A 36 17.04 8.43 3.60
CA PHE A 36 16.74 8.84 2.24
C PHE A 36 16.38 10.33 2.19
N ILE A 37 16.74 10.98 1.10
CA ILE A 37 16.38 12.36 0.79
C ILE A 37 15.66 12.46 -0.56
N CYS A 38 14.94 13.55 -0.73
CA CYS A 38 14.24 13.86 -1.97
C CYS A 38 15.18 13.91 -3.18
N ALA A 39 14.74 13.33 -4.29
CA ALA A 39 15.44 13.42 -5.58
C ALA A 39 15.20 14.74 -6.34
N GLY A 40 14.38 15.63 -5.79
CA GLY A 40 14.08 16.92 -6.40
C GLY A 40 15.28 17.87 -6.35
N LYS A 41 15.39 18.74 -7.35
CA LYS A 41 16.44 19.75 -7.42
C LYS A 41 16.43 20.64 -6.18
N ASP A 42 17.60 20.83 -5.57
CA ASP A 42 17.82 21.63 -4.36
C ASP A 42 16.86 21.28 -3.20
N CYS A 43 16.46 20.02 -3.09
CA CYS A 43 15.54 19.55 -2.06
C CYS A 43 16.19 18.52 -1.13
N TYR A 44 16.36 18.89 0.13
CA TYR A 44 16.96 18.05 1.18
C TYR A 44 15.92 17.45 2.13
N ALA A 45 14.68 17.30 1.65
CA ALA A 45 13.60 16.79 2.47
C ALA A 45 13.83 15.32 2.82
N GLY A 46 13.58 14.96 4.08
CA GLY A 46 13.73 13.60 4.57
C GLY A 46 12.62 12.69 4.03
N ILE A 47 13.01 11.55 3.48
CA ILE A 47 12.10 10.53 2.97
C ILE A 47 12.29 9.26 3.80
N THR A 48 11.20 8.52 4.02
CA THR A 48 11.23 7.22 4.66
C THR A 48 10.73 6.16 3.70
N CYS A 49 11.45 5.06 3.56
CA CYS A 49 10.97 3.88 2.84
C CYS A 49 10.08 3.05 3.79
N LYS A 50 8.76 3.08 3.56
CA LYS A 50 7.80 2.34 4.38
C LYS A 50 7.74 0.88 3.95
N ASN A 51 7.58 -0.03 4.92
CA ASN A 51 7.52 -1.49 4.73
C ASN A 51 8.82 -2.12 4.19
N MET A 52 9.96 -1.42 4.30
CA MET A 52 11.27 -1.98 3.92
C MET A 52 11.77 -3.04 4.90
N ASP A 53 11.34 -2.93 6.17
CA ASP A 53 11.69 -3.82 7.28
C ASP A 53 10.79 -5.06 7.40
N THR A 54 9.87 -5.26 6.44
CA THR A 54 8.92 -6.38 6.46
C THR A 54 9.15 -7.33 5.30
N TYR A 55 9.17 -8.62 5.61
CA TYR A 55 9.34 -9.67 4.60
C TYR A 55 8.17 -9.67 3.59
N ALA A 56 8.48 -10.16 2.39
CA ALA A 56 7.54 -10.19 1.28
C ALA A 56 6.25 -10.98 1.56
N SER A 57 6.33 -12.00 2.42
CA SER A 57 5.20 -12.86 2.79
C SER A 57 4.17 -12.16 3.70
N ASP A 58 4.62 -11.25 4.55
CA ASP A 58 3.78 -10.61 5.57
C ASP A 58 3.26 -9.23 5.14
N ARG A 59 3.82 -8.66 4.06
CA ARG A 59 3.48 -7.32 3.60
C ARG A 59 2.21 -7.32 2.75
N LYS A 60 1.20 -6.57 3.19
CA LYS A 60 -0.01 -6.28 2.40
C LYS A 60 0.26 -5.28 1.25
N MET A 61 1.32 -4.48 1.37
CA MET A 61 1.66 -3.39 0.46
C MET A 61 3.16 -3.43 0.17
N ILE A 62 3.52 -3.23 -1.09
CA ILE A 62 4.91 -3.14 -1.57
C ILE A 62 5.61 -1.95 -0.87
N PRO A 63 6.93 -2.05 -0.62
CA PRO A 63 7.72 -0.94 -0.14
C PRO A 63 7.50 0.32 -0.98
N HIS A 64 7.29 1.45 -0.32
CA HIS A 64 7.05 2.72 -0.97
C HIS A 64 7.60 3.87 -0.14
N PHE A 65 8.06 4.91 -0.83
CA PHE A 65 8.56 6.10 -0.20
C PHE A 65 7.41 6.98 0.32
N ILE A 66 7.61 7.50 1.53
CA ILE A 66 6.74 8.50 2.16
C ILE A 66 7.58 9.69 2.59
N MET A 67 7.00 10.88 2.53
CA MET A 67 7.61 12.08 3.09
C MET A 67 7.64 11.96 4.62
N SER A 68 8.79 12.24 5.24
CA SER A 68 8.87 12.35 6.69
C SER A 68 8.16 13.62 7.15
N GLN A 69 7.24 13.50 8.10
CA GLN A 69 6.38 14.61 8.53
C GLN A 69 7.02 15.51 9.60
N GLN A 70 8.17 15.11 10.18
CA GLN A 70 8.61 15.66 11.46
C GLN A 70 9.72 16.71 11.35
N ASP A 71 10.77 16.48 10.55
CA ASP A 71 11.98 17.31 10.68
C ASP A 71 12.45 18.04 9.41
N ASN A 72 12.04 17.63 8.21
CA ASN A 72 12.49 18.27 6.96
C ASN A 72 11.39 18.24 5.89
N MET A 73 10.58 19.30 5.87
CA MET A 73 9.59 19.51 4.81
C MET A 73 10.27 19.87 3.49
N HIS A 74 9.60 19.55 2.38
CA HIS A 74 10.05 19.98 1.07
C HIS A 74 9.99 21.51 0.96
N SER A 75 10.98 22.08 0.27
CA SER A 75 10.91 23.47 -0.18
C SER A 75 9.73 23.66 -1.13
N ASP A 76 9.12 24.85 -1.12
CA ASP A 76 8.09 25.25 -2.07
C ASP A 76 8.56 25.19 -3.53
N SER A 77 9.88 25.19 -3.75
CA SER A 77 10.52 25.04 -5.06
C SER A 77 10.69 23.59 -5.53
N CYS A 78 10.39 22.59 -4.70
CA CYS A 78 10.58 21.19 -5.06
C CYS A 78 9.56 20.76 -6.12
N GLU A 79 10.04 20.37 -7.30
CA GLU A 79 9.22 19.88 -8.42
C GLU A 79 8.33 18.69 -8.02
N ILE A 80 8.92 17.70 -7.33
CA ILE A 80 8.21 16.50 -6.88
C ILE A 80 7.07 16.85 -5.90
N TYR A 81 7.30 17.85 -5.03
CA TYR A 81 6.28 18.29 -4.08
C TYR A 81 5.19 19.14 -4.74
N ARG A 82 5.56 19.99 -5.70
CA ARG A 82 4.61 20.78 -6.50
C ARG A 82 3.67 19.90 -7.30
N ASP A 83 4.21 18.93 -8.02
CA ASP A 83 3.42 17.94 -8.77
C ASP A 83 2.43 17.19 -7.88
N PHE A 84 2.85 16.90 -6.64
CA PHE A 84 1.96 16.30 -5.64
C PHE A 84 0.83 17.24 -5.22
N LEU A 85 1.15 18.49 -4.88
CA LEU A 85 0.17 19.49 -4.49
C LEU A 85 -0.86 19.71 -5.59
N GLU A 86 -0.44 19.84 -6.85
CA GLU A 86 -1.34 20.00 -7.99
C GLU A 86 -2.28 18.79 -8.16
N LYS A 87 -1.75 17.56 -8.06
CA LYS A 87 -2.56 16.34 -8.12
C LYS A 87 -3.56 16.25 -6.97
N ASP A 88 -3.19 16.68 -5.77
CA ASP A 88 -4.08 16.67 -4.61
C ASP A 88 -5.21 17.70 -4.74
N VAL A 89 -4.90 18.92 -5.20
CA VAL A 89 -5.89 19.97 -5.50
C VAL A 89 -6.87 19.50 -6.58
N ASN A 90 -6.39 18.90 -7.66
CA ASN A 90 -7.24 18.36 -8.74
C ASN A 90 -8.16 17.23 -8.26
N ARG A 91 -7.70 16.39 -7.34
CA ARG A 91 -8.53 15.35 -6.70
C ARG A 91 -9.64 15.96 -5.83
N ASN A 92 -9.38 17.09 -5.19
CA ASN A 92 -10.37 17.78 -4.36
C ASN A 92 -11.38 18.55 -5.21
N ASN A 93 -10.97 19.08 -6.36
CA ASN A 93 -11.87 19.74 -7.32
C ASN A 93 -12.80 18.75 -8.04
N THR A 94 -12.33 17.56 -8.39
CA THR A 94 -13.20 16.51 -8.99
C THR A 94 -14.25 15.98 -8.00
N LYS A 95 -13.97 15.97 -6.70
CA LYS A 95 -14.98 15.68 -5.65
C LYS A 95 -16.01 16.80 -5.45
N LYS A 96 -15.70 18.02 -5.92
CA LYS A 96 -16.66 19.15 -5.98
C LYS A 96 -17.53 19.13 -7.24
N HIS A 97 -17.45 18.10 -8.08
CA HIS A 97 -18.42 17.92 -9.15
C HIS A 97 -19.75 17.48 -8.53
N GLU A 98 -20.60 18.49 -8.32
CA GLU A 98 -22.00 18.50 -7.95
C GLU A 98 -22.73 17.17 -8.16
N CYS A 99 -23.47 16.74 -7.13
CA CYS A 99 -24.67 15.93 -7.32
C CYS A 99 -25.63 16.68 -8.25
N LYS A 100 -25.39 16.63 -9.57
CA LYS A 100 -26.41 16.99 -10.56
C LYS A 100 -27.59 16.07 -10.28
N GLY A 101 -28.70 16.69 -9.89
CA GLY A 101 -29.82 16.05 -9.19
C GLY A 101 -30.13 14.67 -9.73
N LYS A 102 -29.99 13.65 -8.88
CA LYS A 102 -30.55 12.34 -9.18
C LYS A 102 -32.07 12.53 -9.21
N THR A 103 -32.66 12.66 -10.39
CA THR A 103 -34.10 12.47 -10.59
C THR A 103 -34.40 10.99 -10.38
N GLY A 104 -34.55 10.63 -9.12
CA GLY A 104 -34.83 9.27 -8.67
C GLY A 104 -34.62 9.19 -7.17
N LYS A 105 -35.66 8.83 -6.42
CA LYS A 105 -35.53 8.52 -4.99
C LYS A 105 -34.57 7.34 -4.88
N GLY A 106 -33.33 7.61 -4.46
CA GLY A 106 -32.37 6.56 -4.17
C GLY A 106 -32.94 5.65 -3.09
N ILE A 107 -33.08 4.37 -3.40
CA ILE A 107 -33.52 3.37 -2.43
C ILE A 107 -32.30 3.08 -1.55
N CYS A 108 -32.31 3.54 -0.30
CA CYS A 108 -31.24 3.26 0.65
C CYS A 108 -31.53 1.92 1.33
N PHE A 109 -30.68 0.91 1.09
CA PHE A 109 -30.71 -0.32 1.88
C PHE A 109 -29.99 -0.10 3.21
N HIS A 110 -30.76 0.07 4.29
CA HIS A 110 -30.21 0.05 5.64
C HIS A 110 -29.93 -1.41 6.05
N MET A 111 -28.75 -1.89 5.70
CA MET A 111 -28.24 -3.18 6.16
C MET A 111 -27.43 -2.95 7.43
N THR A 112 -27.95 -3.39 8.58
CA THR A 112 -27.17 -3.47 9.83
C THR A 112 -26.51 -4.84 9.92
N ARG A 113 -25.20 -4.86 10.19
CA ARG A 113 -24.46 -6.10 10.44
C ARG A 113 -24.98 -6.71 11.75
N PRO A 114 -25.49 -7.96 11.75
CA PRO A 114 -25.94 -8.61 12.98
C PRO A 114 -24.78 -8.78 13.96
N GLU A 115 -25.05 -8.65 15.26
CA GLU A 115 -24.03 -8.75 16.31
C GLU A 115 -23.35 -10.12 16.39
N ARG A 116 -24.03 -11.18 15.92
CA ARG A 116 -23.51 -12.55 15.91
C ARG A 116 -23.73 -13.19 14.55
N HIS A 117 -22.78 -12.98 13.65
CA HIS A 117 -22.68 -13.81 12.45
C HIS A 117 -21.85 -15.05 12.78
N ARG A 118 -22.49 -16.21 12.90
CA ARG A 118 -21.77 -17.48 12.87
C ARG A 118 -21.30 -17.69 11.42
N ILE A 119 -19.99 -17.75 11.22
CA ILE A 119 -19.41 -18.29 10.00
C ILE A 119 -19.87 -19.74 9.96
N ILE A 120 -20.70 -20.10 8.98
CA ILE A 120 -21.02 -21.50 8.72
C ILE A 120 -19.83 -22.03 7.94
N GLU A 121 -18.99 -22.82 8.59
CA GLU A 121 -17.97 -23.59 7.90
C GLU A 121 -18.69 -24.62 7.02
N HIS A 122 -18.71 -24.37 5.71
CA HIS A 122 -19.04 -25.41 4.76
C HIS A 122 -17.81 -26.32 4.67
N THR A 123 -17.82 -27.40 5.45
CA THR A 123 -16.94 -28.53 5.17
C THR A 123 -17.36 -29.11 3.82
N LEU A 124 -16.51 -28.92 2.82
CA LEU A 124 -16.66 -29.60 1.54
C LEU A 124 -16.58 -31.12 1.83
N PRO A 125 -17.57 -31.92 1.41
CA PRO A 125 -17.49 -33.37 1.59
C PRO A 125 -16.29 -33.90 0.79
N THR A 126 -15.34 -34.50 1.50
CA THR A 126 -14.22 -35.19 0.89
C THR A 126 -14.77 -36.40 0.11
N GLU A 127 -14.73 -36.36 -1.22
CA GLU A 127 -15.13 -37.48 -2.11
C GLU A 127 -14.19 -38.70 -2.03
N GLN A 128 -13.55 -38.95 -0.89
CA GLN A 128 -12.55 -40.01 -0.74
C GLN A 128 -12.93 -41.10 0.28
N GLU A 129 -14.04 -40.97 1.01
CA GLU A 129 -14.44 -41.99 2.01
C GLU A 129 -15.44 -43.03 1.48
N ILE A 130 -16.02 -42.85 0.29
CA ILE A 130 -16.99 -43.82 -0.26
C ILE A 130 -16.26 -45.01 -0.96
N ASN A 131 -15.01 -44.82 -1.40
CA ASN A 131 -14.32 -45.83 -2.22
C ASN A 131 -13.58 -46.94 -1.44
N LEU A 132 -13.47 -46.86 -0.11
CA LEU A 132 -12.84 -47.91 0.70
C LEU A 132 -13.83 -48.95 1.25
N LYS A 133 -15.10 -48.57 1.47
CA LYS A 133 -16.12 -49.51 1.96
C LYS A 133 -16.70 -50.45 0.90
N GLU A 134 -16.51 -50.14 -0.39
CA GLU A 134 -16.97 -51.02 -1.49
C GLU A 134 -15.92 -52.06 -1.90
N ARG A 135 -14.65 -51.91 -1.53
CA ARG A 135 -13.60 -52.92 -1.81
C ARG A 135 -13.49 -54.01 -0.74
N GLU A 136 -14.01 -53.81 0.45
CA GLU A 136 -13.99 -54.82 1.53
C GLU A 136 -15.18 -55.81 1.49
N LYS A 137 -16.10 -55.67 0.52
CA LYS A 137 -17.24 -56.60 0.32
C LYS A 137 -17.07 -57.59 -0.84
N GLN A 138 -15.90 -57.66 -1.47
CA GLN A 138 -15.63 -58.59 -2.58
C GLN A 138 -14.42 -59.52 -2.35
N ILE A 139 -14.03 -59.78 -1.10
CA ILE A 139 -13.09 -60.88 -0.77
C ILE A 139 -13.73 -61.76 0.30
#